data_AF-A0A816SSL5-F1
#
_entry.id   AF-A0A816SSL5-F1
#
_cell.length_a   1.000
_cell.length_b   1.000
_cell.length_c   1.000
_cell.angle_alpha   90.00
_cell.angle_beta   90.00
_cell.angle_gamma   90.00
#
_symmetry.space_group_name_H-M   'P 1'
#
loop_
_entity.id
_entity.type
_entity.pdbx_description
1 polymer ?
#
loop_
_entity_poly.entity_id
_entity_poly.type
_entity_poly.pdbx_seq_one_letter_code
_entity_poly.pdbx_strand_id
1 'polypeptide(L)' 'MSMPSSYINYQHPHHSHSNSQTKFNHENDQERTNYIIDTFITNFGDSMRENPKGWQGGFRKIAANEFAFFRGSAALF' A
#
# COMPACT_ATOMS: atom_id res chain seq x y z
N MET A 1 -29.67 11.40 55.44
CA MET A 1 -28.26 10.96 55.32
C MET A 1 -27.97 10.81 53.84
N SER A 2 -27.26 11.79 53.27
CA SER A 2 -26.98 11.92 51.84
C SER A 2 -25.64 11.24 51.53
N MET A 3 -25.62 10.30 50.59
CA MET A 3 -24.37 9.72 50.09
C MET A 3 -23.78 10.67 49.02
N PRO A 4 -22.51 11.08 49.13
CA PRO A 4 -21.89 11.94 48.12
C PRO A 4 -21.63 11.14 46.83
N SER A 5 -22.30 11.59 45.76
CA SER A 5 -22.14 11.13 44.39
C SER A 5 -20.77 11.58 43.84
N SER A 6 -19.76 10.73 43.94
CA SER A 6 -18.48 10.91 43.25
C SER A 6 -18.46 10.12 41.94
N TYR A 7 -19.23 10.58 40.95
CA TYR A 7 -18.97 10.20 39.56
C TYR A 7 -17.66 10.87 39.14
N ILE A 8 -16.56 10.11 39.23
CA ILE A 8 -15.29 10.48 38.61
C ILE A 8 -15.53 10.58 37.10
N ASN A 9 -15.48 11.80 36.61
CA ASN A 9 -15.52 12.13 35.20
C ASN A 9 -14.19 11.68 34.58
N TYR A 10 -14.12 10.43 34.12
CA TYR A 10 -13.04 9.97 33.27
C TYR A 10 -13.22 10.59 31.89
N GLN A 11 -12.65 11.79 31.73
CA GLN A 11 -12.35 12.33 30.41
C GLN A 11 -11.31 11.40 29.77
N HIS A 12 -11.78 10.40 29.03
CA HIS A 12 -10.94 9.68 28.08
C HIS A 12 -10.53 10.69 27.00
N PRO A 13 -9.22 10.92 26.77
CA PRO A 13 -8.80 11.63 25.58
C PRO A 13 -9.31 10.82 24.39
N HIS A 14 -10.22 11.42 23.62
CA HIS A 14 -10.53 10.91 22.29
C HIS A 14 -9.24 11.01 21.48
N HIS A 15 -8.53 9.89 21.40
CA HIS A 15 -7.45 9.67 20.45
C HIS A 15 -8.04 10.00 19.08
N SER A 16 -7.78 11.22 18.64
CA SER A 16 -8.10 11.67 17.29
C SER A 16 -7.28 10.75 16.40
N HIS A 17 -7.95 9.77 15.81
CA HIS A 17 -7.36 9.00 14.72
C HIS A 17 -7.10 10.04 13.64
N SER A 18 -5.85 10.48 13.58
CA SER A 18 -5.33 11.28 12.49
C SER A 18 -5.60 10.47 11.24
N ASN A 19 -6.71 10.78 10.57
CA ASN A 19 -6.95 10.37 9.21
C ASN A 19 -5.76 10.90 8.45
N SER A 20 -4.79 10.02 8.24
CA SER A 20 -3.67 10.23 7.34
C SER A 20 -4.28 10.17 5.95
N GLN A 21 -5.05 11.20 5.61
CA GLN A 21 -5.48 11.47 4.26
C GLN A 21 -4.21 11.94 3.56
N THR A 22 -3.42 10.98 3.09
CA THR A 22 -2.28 11.22 2.22
C THR A 22 -2.82 11.99 1.04
N LYS A 23 -2.60 13.31 1.01
CA LYS A 23 -2.90 14.14 -0.14
C LYS A 23 -2.00 13.63 -1.27
N PHE A 24 -2.55 12.80 -2.15
CA PHE A 24 -1.86 12.41 -3.37
C PHE A 24 -1.75 13.65 -4.24
N ASN A 25 -0.53 14.16 -4.41
CA ASN A 25 -0.25 15.25 -5.33
C ASN A 25 -0.51 14.75 -6.76
N HIS A 26 -1.62 15.20 -7.37
CA HIS A 26 -2.11 14.72 -8.66
C HIS A 26 -1.27 15.15 -9.87
N GLU A 27 -0.28 16.02 -9.69
CA GLU A 27 0.55 16.54 -10.80
C GLU A 27 1.54 15.50 -11.36
N ASN A 28 1.74 14.37 -10.68
CA ASN A 28 2.72 13.33 -11.05
C ASN A 28 2.05 11.96 -11.31
N ASP A 29 0.72 11.86 -11.36
CA ASP A 29 0.09 10.53 -11.47
C ASP A 29 0.39 9.84 -12.82
N GLN A 30 0.41 10.59 -13.94
CA GLN A 30 0.76 10.03 -15.25
C GLN A 30 2.24 9.68 -15.38
N GLU A 31 3.14 10.57 -14.94
CA GLU A 31 4.57 10.31 -14.95
C GLU A 31 4.93 9.11 -14.06
N ARG A 32 4.35 9.02 -12.88
CA ARG A 32 4.49 7.85 -11.98
C ARG A 32 3.96 6.58 -12.64
N THR A 33 2.80 6.62 -13.28
CA THR A 33 2.26 5.45 -13.99
C THR A 33 3.17 5.01 -15.13
N ASN A 34 3.66 5.95 -15.95
CA ASN A 34 4.58 5.65 -17.05
C ASN A 34 5.87 5.04 -16.53
N TYR A 35 6.47 5.62 -15.49
CA TYR A 35 7.68 5.08 -14.86
C TYR A 35 7.50 3.65 -14.35
N ILE A 36 6.36 3.37 -13.70
CA ILE A 36 6.04 2.01 -13.24
C ILE A 36 5.96 1.07 -14.44
N ILE A 37 5.19 1.42 -15.46
CA ILE A 37 5.02 0.60 -16.67
C ILE A 37 6.37 0.34 -17.35
N ASP A 38 7.18 1.37 -17.53
CA ASP A 38 8.50 1.27 -18.16
C ASP A 38 9.43 0.36 -17.36
N THR A 39 9.41 0.45 -16.02
CA THR A 39 10.17 -0.45 -15.14
C THR A 39 9.74 -1.90 -15.34
N PHE A 40 8.44 -2.17 -15.41
CA PHE A 40 7.92 -3.52 -15.63
C PHE A 40 8.25 -4.06 -17.02
N ILE A 41 8.12 -3.25 -18.07
CA ILE A 41 8.45 -3.65 -19.45
C ILE A 41 9.95 -3.93 -19.57
N THR A 42 10.79 -3.07 -18.99
CA THR A 42 12.25 -3.20 -19.06
C THR A 42 12.73 -4.49 -18.39
N ASN A 43 12.21 -4.80 -17.20
CA ASN A 43 12.70 -5.93 -16.41
C ASN A 43 12.01 -7.26 -16.69
N PHE A 44 10.75 -7.24 -17.15
CA PHE A 44 9.96 -8.46 -17.33
C PHE A 44 9.39 -8.62 -18.74
N GLY A 45 9.70 -7.72 -19.67
CA GLY A 45 9.12 -7.72 -21.02
C GLY A 45 9.37 -9.01 -21.80
N ASP A 46 10.51 -9.67 -21.60
CA ASP A 46 10.81 -10.97 -22.22
C ASP A 46 9.95 -12.08 -21.62
N SER A 47 9.88 -12.19 -20.28
CA SER A 47 9.02 -13.16 -19.58
C SER A 47 7.53 -12.98 -19.90
N MET A 48 7.08 -11.73 -20.05
CA MET A 48 5.70 -11.42 -20.46
C MET A 48 5.42 -11.86 -21.90
N ARG A 49 6.41 -11.77 -22.81
CA ARG A 49 6.28 -12.22 -24.21
C ARG A 49 6.33 -13.74 -24.32
N GLU A 50 7.21 -14.40 -23.58
CA GLU A 50 7.42 -15.85 -23.64
C GLU A 50 6.27 -16.64 -23.00
N ASN A 51 5.83 -16.26 -21.79
CA ASN A 51 4.74 -16.93 -21.09
C ASN A 51 3.84 -15.95 -20.31
N PRO A 52 2.92 -15.26 -21.00
CA PRO A 52 2.06 -14.26 -20.37
C PRO A 52 1.24 -14.81 -19.19
N LYS A 53 0.67 -16.01 -19.32
CA LYS A 53 -0.18 -16.62 -18.27
C LYS A 53 0.64 -17.03 -17.05
N GLY A 54 1.84 -17.58 -17.26
CA GLY A 54 2.76 -17.94 -16.19
C GLY A 54 3.25 -16.71 -15.43
N TRP A 55 3.65 -15.66 -16.16
CA TRP A 55 4.05 -14.39 -15.58
C TRP A 55 2.92 -13.78 -14.73
N GLN A 56 1.69 -13.70 -15.24
CA GLN A 56 0.55 -13.19 -14.47
C GLN A 56 0.27 -14.01 -13.20
N GLY A 57 0.41 -15.34 -13.26
CA GLY A 57 0.25 -16.21 -12.11
C GLY A 57 1.33 -15.98 -11.04
N GLY A 58 2.59 -15.82 -11.45
CA GLY A 58 3.71 -15.49 -10.56
C GLY A 58 3.57 -14.10 -9.96
N PHE A 59 3.27 -13.10 -10.80
CA PHE A 59 3.06 -11.73 -10.37
C PHE A 59 1.95 -11.62 -9.33
N ARG A 60 0.80 -12.29 -9.51
CA ARG A 60 -0.27 -12.32 -8.49
C ARG A 60 0.16 -12.88 -7.15
N LYS A 61 1.05 -13.89 -7.14
CA LYS A 61 1.59 -14.46 -5.88
C LYS A 61 2.52 -13.47 -5.17
N ILE A 62 3.32 -12.75 -5.96
CA ILE A 62 4.24 -11.73 -5.46
C ILE A 62 3.47 -10.50 -4.98
N ALA A 63 2.46 -10.05 -5.73
CA ALA A 63 1.62 -8.89 -5.40
C ALA A 63 0.45 -9.22 -4.45
N ALA A 64 0.46 -10.38 -3.80
CA ALA A 64 -0.63 -10.82 -2.93
C ALA A 64 -0.81 -9.94 -1.68
N ASN A 65 0.27 -9.31 -1.20
CA ASN A 65 0.27 -8.31 -0.14
C ASN A 65 1.54 -7.45 -0.23
N GLU A 66 1.58 -6.36 0.53
CA GLU A 66 2.67 -5.38 0.53
C GLU A 66 4.04 -6.00 0.82
N PHE A 67 4.12 -6.91 1.81
CA PHE A 67 5.37 -7.57 2.18
C PHE A 67 5.87 -8.54 1.10
N ALA A 68 4.96 -9.33 0.52
CA ALA A 68 5.26 -10.23 -0.59
C ALA A 68 5.72 -9.44 -1.83
N PHE A 69 5.10 -8.28 -2.07
CA PHE A 69 5.43 -7.43 -3.22
C PHE A 69 6.83 -6.87 -3.05
N PHE A 70 7.14 -6.26 -1.91
CA PHE A 70 8.48 -5.75 -1.60
C PHE A 70 9.56 -6.83 -1.76
N ARG A 71 9.29 -8.05 -1.27
CA ARG A 71 10.24 -9.16 -1.38
C ARG A 71 10.41 -9.65 -2.81
N GLY A 72 9.33 -9.76 -3.58
CA GLY A 72 9.38 -10.29 -4.95
C GLY A 72 9.76 -9.25 -6.00
N SER A 73 9.66 -7.95 -5.69
CA SER A 73 10.19 -6.86 -6.50
C SER A 73 11.65 -6.54 -6.21
N ALA A 74 12.31 -7.27 -5.31
CA ALA A 74 13.72 -7.03 -4.95
C ALA A 74 14.68 -7.05 -6.15
N ALA A 75 14.35 -7.77 -7.24
CA ALA A 75 15.15 -7.76 -8.46
C ALA A 75 15.05 -6.46 -9.27
N LEU A 76 14.18 -5.53 -8.88
CA LEU A 76 13.99 -4.21 -9.51
C LEU A 76 14.87 -3.11 -8.89
N PHE A 77 15.64 -3.42 -7.85
CA PHE A 77 16.54 -2.52 -7.12
C PHE A 77 17.96 -3.10 -7.08
#